data_AF-A0A1J3DSC9-F1
#
_entry.id   AF-A0A1J3DSC9-F1
#
_cell.length_a   1.000
_cell.length_b   1.000
_cell.length_c   1.000
_cell.angle_alpha   90.00
_cell.angle_beta   90.00
_cell.angle_gamma   90.00
#
_symmetry.space_group_name_H-M   'P 1'
#
loop_
_entity.id
_entity.type
_entity.pdbx_description
1 polymer ?
#
loop_
_entity_poly.entity_id
_entity_poly.type
_entity_poly.pdbx_seq_one_letter_code
_entity_poly.pdbx_strand_id
1 'polypeptide(L)'
;NNIPFLGICLGMQIAVIEYARSVLCLADANSTEFKPETEHPCIIFMPEGSKTHMGGTMRLGSRRAYCHVKDSKSARLYGNKEFVDERHRHRYEVNPD
;
A
#
# COMPACT_ATOMS: atom_id res chain seq x y z
N ASN A 1 -13.00 15.77 -11.16
CA ASN A 1 -12.58 17.10 -10.65
C ASN A 1 -11.10 17.44 -10.85
N ASN A 2 -10.21 16.52 -11.26
CA ASN A 2 -8.79 16.83 -11.56
C ASN A 2 -8.04 17.56 -10.44
N ILE A 3 -8.42 17.30 -9.18
CA ILE A 3 -7.76 17.87 -8.01
C ILE A 3 -6.63 16.92 -7.60
N PRO A 4 -5.40 17.40 -7.36
CA PRO A 4 -4.31 16.58 -6.86
C PRO A 4 -4.66 15.90 -5.52
N PHE A 5 -4.30 14.63 -5.40
CA PHE A 5 -4.50 13.81 -4.20
C PHE A 5 -3.20 13.11 -3.82
N LEU A 6 -2.88 13.07 -2.52
CA LEU A 6 -1.75 12.31 -1.95
C LEU A 6 -2.28 11.45 -0.79
N GLY A 7 -2.31 10.13 -1.00
CA GLY A 7 -2.72 9.17 0.02
C GLY A 7 -1.57 8.79 0.94
N ILE A 8 -1.68 9.10 2.23
CA ILE A 8 -0.68 8.72 3.24
C ILE A 8 -1.16 7.47 3.97
N CYS A 9 -0.35 6.41 3.97
CA CYS A 9 -0.65 5.15 4.66
C CYS A 9 -2.02 4.59 4.23
N LEU A 10 -3.04 4.64 5.10
CA LEU A 10 -4.41 4.23 4.77
C LEU A 10 -4.95 4.95 3.52
N GLY A 11 -4.56 6.20 3.27
CA GLY A 11 -4.99 6.94 2.09
C GLY A 11 -4.56 6.28 0.77
N MET A 12 -3.41 5.59 0.74
CA MET A 12 -3.01 4.80 -0.43
C MET A 12 -3.94 3.60 -0.62
N GLN A 13 -4.27 2.89 0.46
CA GLN A 13 -5.14 1.70 0.42
C GLN A 13 -6.54 2.05 -0.08
N ILE A 14 -7.12 3.16 0.41
CA ILE A 14 -8.43 3.66 -0.03
C ILE A 14 -8.43 4.09 -1.50
N ALA A 15 -7.31 4.58 -2.02
CA ALA A 15 -7.21 4.91 -3.45
C ALA A 15 -7.22 3.66 -4.34
N VAL A 16 -6.61 2.56 -3.91
CA VAL A 16 -6.58 1.28 -4.66
C VAL A 16 -7.97 0.64 -4.70
N ILE A 17 -8.52 0.29 -3.53
CA ILE A 17 -9.84 0.74 -3.11
C ILE A 17 -10.85 1.17 -4.19
N GLU A 18 -10.98 2.49 -4.21
CA GLU A 18 -11.87 3.25 -5.06
C GLU A 18 -11.61 3.02 -6.55
N TYR A 19 -10.34 2.88 -6.96
CA TYR A 19 -10.03 2.62 -8.36
C TYR A 19 -10.58 1.27 -8.84
N ALA A 20 -10.47 0.22 -8.03
CA ALA A 20 -11.04 -1.09 -8.34
C ALA A 20 -12.57 -1.03 -8.45
N ARG A 21 -13.24 -0.29 -7.56
CA ARG A 21 -14.70 -0.12 -7.58
C ARG A 21 -15.19 0.67 -8.79
N SER A 22 -14.58 1.83 -9.03
CA SER A 22 -15.12 2.83 -9.96
C SER A 22 -14.61 2.68 -11.39
N VAL A 23 -13.40 2.16 -11.58
CA VAL A 23 -12.80 2.00 -12.92
C VAL A 23 -12.85 0.56 -13.40
N LEU A 24 -12.56 -0.40 -12.52
CA LEU A 24 -12.60 -1.84 -12.86
C LEU A 24 -13.97 -2.48 -12.62
N CYS A 25 -14.94 -1.70 -12.11
CA CYS A 25 -16.31 -2.14 -11.81
C CYS A 25 -16.41 -3.30 -10.80
N LEU A 26 -15.41 -3.46 -9.93
CA LEU A 26 -15.41 -4.45 -8.86
C LEU A 26 -16.08 -3.86 -7.63
N ALA A 27 -17.42 -3.77 -7.64
CA ALA A 27 -18.19 -3.06 -6.61
C ALA A 27 -17.93 -3.57 -5.18
N ASP A 28 -17.61 -4.86 -5.04
CA ASP A 28 -17.32 -5.48 -3.76
C ASP A 28 -15.88 -5.27 -3.27
N ALA A 29 -14.96 -4.79 -4.13
CA ALA A 29 -13.55 -4.63 -3.80
C ALA A 29 -13.32 -3.92 -2.47
N ASN A 30 -12.55 -4.52 -1.57
CA ASN A 30 -12.32 -3.96 -0.25
C ASN A 30 -11.03 -4.44 0.40
N SER A 31 -10.73 -3.87 1.57
CA SER A 31 -9.72 -4.39 2.49
C SER A 31 -10.33 -5.49 3.35
N THR A 32 -9.57 -6.55 3.60
CA THR A 32 -9.94 -7.56 4.60
C THR A 32 -9.93 -7.00 6.02
N GLU A 33 -9.38 -5.79 6.24
CA GLU A 33 -9.55 -5.06 7.51
C GLU A 33 -11.00 -4.60 7.74
N PHE A 34 -11.68 -4.18 6.68
CA PHE A 34 -13.03 -3.59 6.76
C PHE A 34 -14.13 -4.57 6.40
N LYS A 35 -13.86 -5.46 5.43
CA LYS A 35 -14.80 -6.46 4.94
C LYS A 35 -14.07 -7.78 4.68
N PRO A 36 -13.88 -8.62 5.71
CA PRO A 36 -13.16 -9.90 5.60
C PRO A 36 -13.74 -10.86 4.55
N GLU A 37 -15.04 -10.78 4.29
CA GLU A 37 -15.80 -11.64 3.38
C GLU A 37 -15.89 -11.11 1.93
N THR A 38 -15.10 -10.11 1.56
CA THR A 38 -15.08 -9.61 0.17
C THR A 38 -14.59 -10.69 -0.80
N GLU A 39 -15.25 -10.78 -1.95
CA GLU A 39 -14.82 -11.64 -3.06
C GLU A 39 -13.61 -11.04 -3.80
N HIS A 40 -13.33 -9.75 -3.59
CA HIS A 40 -12.26 -9.00 -4.27
C HIS A 40 -11.34 -8.31 -3.22
N PRO A 41 -10.51 -9.07 -2.50
CA PRO A 41 -9.66 -8.54 -1.44
C PRO A 41 -8.46 -7.78 -2.01
N CYS A 42 -8.62 -6.49 -2.30
CA CYS A 42 -7.55 -5.64 -2.85
C CYS A 42 -6.46 -5.33 -1.82
N ILE A 43 -6.81 -5.29 -0.54
CA ILE A 43 -5.89 -4.99 0.57
C ILE A 43 -6.01 -6.11 1.59
N ILE A 44 -4.90 -6.77 1.91
CA ILE A 44 -4.88 -7.96 2.77
C ILE A 44 -3.93 -7.79 3.97
N PHE A 45 -4.20 -8.53 5.03
CA PHE A 45 -3.31 -8.59 6.19
C PHE A 45 -2.05 -9.37 5.81
N MET A 46 -0.92 -8.67 5.71
CA MET A 46 0.38 -9.26 5.36
C MET A 46 1.43 -8.79 6.35
N PRO A 47 1.52 -9.44 7.54
CA PRO A 47 2.47 -9.06 8.56
C PRO A 47 3.89 -9.48 8.18
N GLU A 48 4.87 -8.77 8.73
CA GLU A 48 6.27 -9.18 8.63
C GLU A 48 6.56 -10.30 9.64
N GLY A 49 7.32 -11.30 9.20
CA GLY A 49 7.90 -12.29 10.11
C GLY A 49 9.07 -11.69 10.88
N SER A 50 9.14 -11.96 12.19
CA SER A 50 10.26 -11.55 13.04
C SER A 50 10.96 -12.77 13.62
N LYS A 51 12.30 -12.76 13.62
CA LYS A 51 13.11 -13.81 14.26
C LYS A 51 13.14 -13.68 15.79
N THR A 52 12.82 -12.50 16.31
CA THR A 52 12.91 -12.17 17.73
C THR A 52 11.55 -12.03 18.40
N HIS A 53 10.48 -11.83 17.63
CA HIS A 53 9.12 -11.65 18.11
C HIS A 53 8.22 -12.69 17.46
N MET A 54 7.52 -13.46 18.28
CA MET A 54 6.56 -14.46 17.80
C MET A 54 5.27 -13.77 17.33
N GLY A 55 4.68 -14.28 16.24
CA GLY A 55 3.43 -13.78 15.66
C GLY A 55 3.62 -12.87 14.44
N GLY A 56 2.51 -12.36 13.89
CA GLY A 56 2.51 -11.43 12.77
C GLY A 56 2.86 -10.01 13.20
N THR A 57 4.10 -9.59 12.97
CA THR A 57 4.56 -8.25 13.36
C THR A 57 4.15 -7.19 12.35
N MET A 58 3.92 -5.96 12.84
CA MET A 58 3.63 -4.80 11.99
C MET A 58 4.89 -4.41 11.19
N ARG A 59 4.70 -3.96 9.95
CA ARG A 59 5.74 -3.24 9.22
C ARG A 59 6.00 -1.92 9.90
N LEU A 60 7.11 -1.84 10.61
CA LEU A 60 7.45 -0.74 11.50
C LEU A 60 8.89 -0.27 11.31
N GLY A 61 9.09 1.04 11.32
CA GLY A 61 10.41 1.65 11.30
C GLY A 61 10.92 1.96 9.89
N SER A 62 12.21 2.24 9.78
CA SER A 62 12.84 2.59 8.50
C SER A 62 12.93 1.36 7.60
N ARG A 63 12.38 1.47 6.39
CA ARG A 63 12.43 0.42 5.37
C ARG A 63 12.85 1.05 4.05
N ARG A 64 13.60 0.27 3.28
CA ARG A 64 14.04 0.64 1.94
C ARG A 64 12.92 0.40 0.93
N ALA A 65 12.55 1.44 0.19
CA ALA A 65 11.64 1.38 -0.93
C ALA A 65 12.41 1.64 -2.24
N TYR A 66 12.38 0.66 -3.15
CA TYR A 66 13.06 0.76 -4.44
C TYR A 66 12.16 1.45 -5.47
N CYS A 67 12.73 2.38 -6.23
CA CYS A 67 12.03 3.08 -7.29
C CYS A 67 12.12 2.28 -8.60
N HIS A 68 11.07 1.53 -8.93
CA HIS A 68 11.04 0.74 -10.18
C HIS A 68 10.84 1.60 -11.44
N VAL A 69 10.13 2.72 -11.34
CA VAL A 69 9.82 3.61 -12.47
C VAL A 69 10.69 4.87 -12.39
N LYS A 70 11.66 4.98 -13.31
CA LYS A 70 12.64 6.08 -13.34
C LYS A 70 12.01 7.44 -13.64
N ASP A 71 10.92 7.51 -14.41
CA ASP A 71 10.24 8.78 -14.76
C ASP A 71 9.06 9.15 -13.83
N SER A 72 9.00 8.56 -12.63
CA SER A 72 7.95 8.94 -11.68
C SER A 72 8.18 10.37 -11.14
N LYS A 73 7.09 11.10 -10.87
CA LYS A 73 7.16 12.43 -10.24
C LYS A 73 7.85 12.35 -8.86
N SER A 74 7.55 11.29 -8.09
CA SER A 74 8.15 11.06 -6.78
C SER A 74 9.66 10.82 -6.88
N ALA A 75 10.14 9.96 -7.80
CA ALA A 75 11.58 9.72 -7.96
C ALA A 75 12.35 11.01 -8.26
N ARG A 76 11.81 11.87 -9.12
CA ARG A 76 12.41 13.19 -9.42
C ARG A 76 12.52 14.07 -8.18
N LEU A 77 11.49 14.12 -7.34
CA LEU A 77 11.51 14.88 -6.09
C LEU A 77 12.54 14.34 -5.09
N TYR A 78 12.79 13.04 -5.08
CA TYR A 78 13.83 12.40 -4.27
C TYR A 78 15.24 12.43 -4.89
N GLY A 79 15.43 13.15 -6.02
CA GLY A 79 16.72 13.29 -6.68
C GLY A 79 17.13 12.09 -7.53
N ASN A 80 16.17 11.36 -8.08
CA ASN A 80 16.37 10.18 -8.96
C ASN A 80 17.25 9.09 -8.34
N LYS A 81 17.17 8.92 -7.01
CA LYS A 81 17.83 7.82 -6.31
C LYS A 81 17.16 6.49 -6.67
N GLU A 82 17.93 5.41 -6.67
CA GLU A 82 17.41 4.05 -6.90
C GLU A 82 16.48 3.58 -5.77
N PHE A 83 16.70 4.07 -4.56
CA PHE A 83 15.89 3.77 -3.39
C PHE A 83 15.80 4.96 -2.44
N VAL A 84 14.79 4.92 -1.58
CA VAL A 84 14.62 5.83 -0.44
C VAL A 84 14.36 5.01 0.82
N ASP A 85 14.86 5.49 1.95
CA ASP A 85 14.61 4.86 3.25
C ASP A 85 13.58 5.73 3.99
N GLU A 86 12.37 5.18 4.18
CA GLU A 86 11.23 5.89 4.78
C GLU A 86 10.65 5.10 5.95
N ARG A 87 9.90 5.79 6.82
CA ARG A 87 9.32 5.16 8.01
C ARG A 87 7.92 4.61 7.72
N HIS A 88 7.73 3.34 8.03
CA HIS A 88 6.46 2.64 7.90
C HIS A 88 5.84 2.35 9.27
N ARG A 89 4.50 2.31 9.30
CA ARG A 89 3.69 1.86 10.43
C ARG A 89 2.32 1.37 9.93
N HIS A 90 2.28 0.18 9.35
CA HIS A 90 1.04 -0.44 8.86
C HIS A 90 1.13 -1.98 8.88
N ARG A 91 -0.02 -2.64 8.77
CA ARG A 91 -0.17 -4.12 8.82
C ARG A 91 -0.76 -4.73 7.56
N TYR A 92 -1.35 -3.89 6.72
CA TYR A 92 -2.05 -4.30 5.52
C TYR A 92 -1.29 -3.79 4.30
N GLU A 93 -1.28 -4.62 3.26
CA GLU A 93 -0.59 -4.38 1.99
C GLU A 93 -1.57 -4.65 0.84
N VAL A 94 -1.25 -4.16 -0.36
CA VAL A 94 -2.00 -4.52 -1.57
C VAL A 94 -1.81 -6.02 -1.83
N ASN A 95 -2.89 -6.71 -2.19
CA ASN A 95 -2.85 -8.12 -2.55
C ASN A 95 -1.97 -8.32 -3.81
N PRO A 96 -0.95 -9.19 -3.78
CA PRO A 96 -0.08 -9.43 -4.93
C PRO A 96 -0.66 -10.35 -6.00
N ASP A 97 -1.75 -11.06 -5.73
CA ASP A 97 -2.48 -11.90 -6.69
C ASP A 97 -3.38 -11.07 -7.62
#